data_AF-A0A060BHP5-F1
#
_entry.id   AF-A0A060BHP5-F1
#
_cell.length_a   1.000
_cell.length_b   1.000
_cell.length_c   1.000
_cell.angle_alpha   90.00
_cell.angle_beta   90.00
_cell.angle_gamma   90.00
#
_symmetry.space_group_name_H-M   'P 1'
#
loop_
_entity.id
_entity.type
_entity.pdbx_description
1 polymer ?
#
loop_
_entity_poly.entity_id
_entity_poly.type
_entity_poly.pdbx_seq_one_letter_code
_entity_poly.pdbx_strand_id
1 'polypeptide(L)'
;GKTLAVWINISLQFYPLNQRGEPFKVPNGMTMPYPDLRHFSLRDYGNRVGIYRVLKALATHNITPTFAINAQLAEQTPYLVQRLKEHGGEFIAHGWNMDHLHYGGQPIEEEAELVKRSV
;
A
#
# COMPACT_ATOMS: atom_id res chain seq x y z
N GLY A 1 -14.37 21.43 -23.92
CA GLY A 1 -14.17 20.21 -23.12
C GLY A 1 -12.91 20.32 -22.28
N LYS A 2 -12.65 19.38 -21.36
CA LYS A 2 -11.36 19.27 -20.65
C LYS A 2 -10.29 18.70 -21.59
N THR A 3 -9.04 19.16 -21.49
CA THR A 3 -7.94 18.78 -22.40
C THR A 3 -6.87 17.89 -21.77
N LEU A 4 -6.91 17.72 -20.44
CA LEU A 4 -5.99 16.91 -19.67
C LEU A 4 -6.76 16.13 -18.61
N ALA A 5 -6.43 14.85 -18.45
CA ALA A 5 -6.83 14.03 -17.32
C ALA A 5 -5.65 13.89 -16.37
N VAL A 6 -5.89 14.09 -15.07
CA VAL A 6 -4.90 13.89 -14.02
C VAL A 6 -5.42 12.78 -13.12
N TRP A 7 -4.60 11.74 -12.93
CA TRP A 7 -4.91 10.62 -12.05
C TRP A 7 -4.01 10.68 -10.81
N ILE A 8 -4.63 10.75 -9.64
CA ILE A 8 -3.93 10.79 -8.36
C ILE A 8 -4.08 9.42 -7.70
N ASN A 9 -2.98 8.68 -7.67
CA ASN A 9 -2.87 7.39 -6.99
C ASN A 9 -2.15 7.58 -5.65
N ILE A 10 -2.74 7.06 -4.57
CA ILE A 10 -2.11 7.02 -3.25
C ILE A 10 -1.83 5.57 -2.88
N SER A 11 -0.56 5.23 -2.74
CA SER A 11 -0.14 3.91 -2.31
C SER A 11 -0.18 3.79 -0.78
N LEU A 12 -0.96 2.83 -0.29
CA LEU A 12 -1.00 2.42 1.12
C LEU A 12 -0.33 1.05 1.24
N GLN A 13 0.89 1.08 1.77
CA GLN A 13 1.78 -0.07 1.76
C GLN A 13 2.05 -0.57 3.17
N PHE A 14 2.14 -1.89 3.34
CA PHE A 14 2.58 -2.54 4.56
C PHE A 14 3.89 -3.28 4.32
N TYR A 15 4.89 -2.93 5.12
CA TYR A 15 6.20 -3.58 5.15
C TYR A 15 6.29 -4.39 6.44
N PRO A 16 6.22 -5.73 6.38
CA PRO A 16 6.39 -6.57 7.56
C PRO A 16 7.73 -6.27 8.25
N LEU A 17 7.77 -6.30 9.59
CA LEU A 17 9.04 -6.10 10.31
C LEU A 17 10.03 -7.25 10.06
N ASN A 18 9.51 -8.46 9.85
CA ASN A 18 10.23 -9.70 9.61
C ASN A 18 10.27 -10.06 8.12
N GLN A 19 10.65 -9.11 7.26
CA GLN A 19 10.80 -9.36 5.81
C GLN A 19 11.78 -10.49 5.55
N ARG A 20 11.41 -11.43 4.67
CA ARG A 20 12.27 -12.53 4.24
C ARG A 20 13.25 -12.08 3.17
N GLY A 21 12.85 -11.12 2.32
CA GLY A 21 13.67 -10.69 1.19
C GLY A 21 13.88 -11.79 0.15
N GLU A 22 12.91 -12.69 0.04
CA GLU A 22 12.84 -13.72 -0.99
C GLU A 22 11.83 -13.28 -2.07
N PRO A 23 12.14 -13.46 -3.36
CA PRO A 23 13.41 -13.93 -3.91
C PRO A 23 14.55 -12.91 -3.78
N PHE A 24 14.25 -11.64 -3.54
CA PHE A 24 15.23 -10.58 -3.32
C PHE A 24 14.69 -9.51 -2.37
N LYS A 25 15.62 -8.71 -1.81
CA LYS A 25 15.26 -7.61 -0.90
C LYS A 25 14.40 -6.57 -1.60
N VAL A 26 13.40 -6.08 -0.88
CA VAL A 26 12.52 -5.02 -1.35
C VAL A 26 13.33 -3.76 -1.63
N PRO A 27 13.25 -3.20 -2.86
CA PRO A 27 13.88 -1.92 -3.16
C PRO A 27 13.42 -0.85 -2.18
N ASN A 28 14.39 -0.14 -1.59
CA ASN A 28 14.16 0.85 -0.54
C ASN A 28 13.42 0.31 0.70
N GLY A 29 13.38 -1.00 0.95
CA GLY A 29 12.70 -1.66 2.08
C GLY A 29 13.38 -1.45 3.43
N MET A 30 13.41 -2.48 4.28
CA MET A 30 14.20 -2.45 5.52
C MET A 30 15.69 -2.56 5.22
N THR A 31 16.50 -1.64 5.74
CA THR A 31 17.95 -1.55 5.45
C THR A 31 18.84 -1.50 6.70
N MET A 32 18.27 -1.35 7.89
CA MET A 32 19.00 -1.40 9.17
C MET A 32 19.07 -2.84 9.72
N PRO A 33 19.95 -3.12 10.70
CA PRO A 33 19.97 -4.39 11.42
C PRO A 33 18.60 -4.74 12.01
N TYR A 34 18.27 -6.03 12.01
CA TYR A 34 17.01 -6.49 12.56
C TYR A 34 16.97 -6.37 14.10
N PRO A 35 15.88 -5.87 14.69
CA PRO A 35 14.70 -5.32 14.01
C PRO A 35 14.91 -3.88 13.50
N ASP A 36 14.57 -3.63 12.24
CA ASP A 36 14.63 -2.29 11.62
C ASP A 36 13.43 -1.43 12.05
N LEU A 37 13.42 -1.02 13.31
CA LEU A 37 12.34 -0.20 13.86
C LEU A 37 12.27 1.18 13.23
N ARG A 38 13.40 1.70 12.73
CA ARG A 38 13.48 3.01 12.08
C ARG A 38 12.59 3.06 10.84
N HIS A 39 12.76 2.12 9.93
CA HIS A 39 11.96 2.09 8.70
C HIS A 39 10.55 1.57 8.98
N PHE A 40 10.39 0.58 9.86
CA PHE A 40 9.07 0.05 10.19
C PHE A 40 8.13 1.12 10.75
N SER A 41 8.56 1.83 11.81
CA SER A 41 7.73 2.88 12.43
C SER A 41 7.46 4.06 11.49
N LEU A 42 8.43 4.46 10.66
CA LEU A 42 8.25 5.53 9.68
C LEU A 42 7.18 5.16 8.64
N ARG A 43 7.17 3.91 8.17
CA ARG A 43 6.20 3.42 7.18
C ARG A 43 4.82 3.28 7.79
N ASP A 44 4.74 2.72 8.99
CA ASP A 44 3.49 2.59 9.75
C ASP A 44 2.87 3.96 10.09
N TYR A 45 3.71 4.97 10.37
CA TYR A 45 3.26 6.35 10.54
C TYR A 45 2.48 6.88 9.33
N GLY A 46 2.88 6.52 8.11
CA GLY A 46 2.15 6.88 6.88
C GLY A 46 0.69 6.43 6.92
N ASN A 47 0.46 5.16 7.27
CA ASN A 47 -0.88 4.57 7.32
C ASN A 47 -1.68 5.00 8.55
N ARG A 48 -1.01 5.26 9.68
CA ARG A 48 -1.67 5.61 10.96
C ARG A 48 -1.93 7.10 11.15
N VAL A 49 -1.10 7.96 10.58
CA VAL A 49 -1.11 9.40 10.86
C VAL A 49 -1.00 10.23 9.59
N GLY A 50 -0.03 9.91 8.71
CA GLY A 50 0.27 10.69 7.51
C GLY A 50 -0.92 10.80 6.55
N ILE A 51 -1.64 9.70 6.34
CA ILE A 51 -2.78 9.60 5.44
C ILE A 51 -3.87 10.64 5.72
N TYR A 52 -4.17 10.93 6.99
CA TYR A 52 -5.22 11.90 7.35
C TYR A 52 -4.91 13.32 6.88
N ARG A 53 -3.63 13.70 6.84
CA ARG A 53 -3.22 14.99 6.28
C ARG A 53 -3.41 15.02 4.76
N VAL A 54 -3.12 13.91 4.08
CA VAL A 54 -3.33 13.76 2.64
C VAL A 54 -4.83 13.85 2.31
N LEU A 55 -5.68 13.09 3.01
CA LEU A 55 -7.13 13.14 2.83
C LEU A 55 -7.70 14.54 3.06
N LYS A 56 -7.20 15.27 4.07
CA LYS A 56 -7.60 16.66 4.31
C LYS A 56 -7.23 17.58 3.14
N ALA A 57 -6.03 17.43 2.57
CA ALA A 57 -5.59 18.21 1.42
C ALA A 57 -6.45 17.91 0.19
N LEU A 58 -6.71 16.64 -0.10
CA LEU A 58 -7.57 16.22 -1.20
C LEU A 58 -8.99 16.76 -1.07
N ALA A 59 -9.58 16.68 0.14
CA ALA A 59 -10.91 17.21 0.42
C ALA A 59 -10.98 18.72 0.19
N THR A 60 -9.93 19.47 0.58
CA THR A 60 -9.85 20.93 0.37
C THR A 60 -9.92 21.29 -1.12
N HIS A 61 -9.42 20.42 -1.99
CA HIS A 61 -9.40 20.62 -3.44
C HIS A 61 -10.48 19.84 -4.19
N ASN A 62 -11.43 19.19 -3.49
CA ASN A 62 -12.46 18.34 -4.08
C ASN A 62 -11.89 17.27 -5.04
N ILE A 63 -10.78 16.64 -4.65
CA ILE A 63 -10.11 15.60 -5.44
C ILE A 63 -10.52 14.23 -4.92
N THR A 64 -10.99 13.36 -5.81
CA THR A 64 -11.21 11.95 -5.53
C THR A 64 -10.02 11.13 -6.04
N PRO A 65 -9.18 10.57 -5.14
CA PRO A 65 -8.04 9.75 -5.55
C PRO A 65 -8.45 8.28 -5.79
N THR A 66 -7.52 7.52 -6.36
CA THR A 66 -7.51 6.05 -6.27
C THR A 66 -6.51 5.63 -5.19
N PHE A 67 -6.91 4.70 -4.32
CA PHE A 67 -6.10 4.13 -3.25
C PHE A 67 -5.59 2.75 -3.67
N ALA A 68 -4.28 2.63 -3.90
CA ALA A 68 -3.61 1.36 -4.13
C ALA A 68 -3.18 0.76 -2.79
N ILE A 69 -3.92 -0.24 -2.29
CA ILE A 69 -3.74 -0.78 -0.94
C ILE A 69 -3.26 -2.23 -0.95
N ASN A 70 -2.28 -2.56 -0.10
CA ASN A 70 -1.92 -3.94 0.15
C ASN A 70 -3.07 -4.68 0.86
N ALA A 71 -3.41 -5.88 0.42
CA ALA A 71 -4.52 -6.66 1.00
C ALA A 71 -4.31 -6.94 2.50
N GLN A 72 -3.09 -7.29 2.91
CA GLN A 72 -2.77 -7.51 4.32
C GLN A 72 -2.99 -6.24 5.17
N LEU A 73 -2.66 -5.06 4.64
CA LEU A 73 -2.91 -3.80 5.35
C LEU A 73 -4.41 -3.57 5.52
N ALA A 74 -5.19 -3.82 4.47
CA ALA A 74 -6.64 -3.66 4.50
C ALA A 74 -7.29 -4.59 5.55
N GLU A 75 -6.85 -5.85 5.64
CA GLU A 75 -7.30 -6.80 6.65
C GLU A 75 -6.95 -6.35 8.08
N GLN A 76 -5.73 -5.85 8.28
CA GLN A 76 -5.23 -5.44 9.60
C GLN A 76 -5.79 -4.10 10.07
N THR A 77 -6.24 -3.26 9.14
CA THR A 77 -6.67 -1.89 9.42
C THR A 77 -8.06 -1.58 8.85
N PRO A 78 -9.11 -2.31 9.26
CA PRO A 78 -10.48 -2.08 8.77
C PRO A 78 -10.96 -0.64 9.04
N TYR A 79 -10.47 -0.02 10.13
CA TYR A 79 -10.72 1.38 10.43
C TYR A 79 -10.20 2.32 9.34
N LEU A 80 -9.01 2.04 8.78
CA LEU A 80 -8.40 2.86 7.74
C LEU A 80 -9.18 2.71 6.45
N VAL A 81 -9.51 1.48 6.06
CA VAL A 81 -10.34 1.18 4.88
C VAL A 81 -11.66 1.93 4.95
N GLN A 82 -12.33 1.93 6.11
CA GLN A 82 -13.57 2.67 6.32
C GLN A 82 -13.39 4.18 6.11
N ARG A 83 -12.32 4.77 6.64
CA ARG A 83 -12.03 6.20 6.43
C ARG A 83 -11.76 6.56 4.97
N LEU A 84 -11.07 5.68 4.25
CA LEU A 84 -10.82 5.85 2.81
C LEU A 84 -12.12 5.75 2.00
N LYS A 85 -13.03 4.84 2.36
CA LYS A 85 -14.38 4.73 1.78
C LYS A 85 -15.22 5.98 2.03
N GLU A 86 -15.20 6.51 3.24
CA GLU A 86 -15.92 7.75 3.60
C GLU A 86 -15.44 8.97 2.80
N HIS A 87 -14.16 8.99 2.41
CA HIS A 87 -13.62 10.02 1.51
C HIS A 87 -14.11 9.86 0.06
N GLY A 88 -14.61 8.69 -0.32
CA GLY A 88 -15.18 8.40 -1.65
C GLY A 88 -14.16 7.98 -2.71
N GLY A 89 -12.94 7.60 -2.34
CA GLY A 89 -11.93 7.13 -3.30
C GLY A 89 -12.18 5.71 -3.81
N GLU A 90 -11.67 5.43 -5.00
CA GLU A 90 -11.64 4.08 -5.58
C GLU A 90 -10.53 3.25 -4.93
N PHE A 91 -10.72 1.94 -4.80
CA PHE A 91 -9.67 1.02 -4.34
C PHE A 91 -9.16 0.18 -5.50
N ILE A 92 -7.83 0.03 -5.57
CA ILE A 92 -7.18 -0.94 -6.45
C ILE A 92 -6.26 -1.84 -5.64
N ALA A 93 -6.15 -3.09 -6.07
CA ALA A 93 -5.25 -4.06 -5.45
C ALA A 93 -3.79 -3.62 -5.65
N HIS A 94 -2.98 -3.78 -4.61
CA HIS A 94 -1.54 -3.50 -4.66
C HIS A 94 -0.73 -4.69 -4.15
N GLY A 95 -1.20 -5.91 -4.43
CA GLY A 95 -0.60 -7.16 -3.94
C GLY A 95 -0.81 -7.40 -2.45
N TRP A 96 -0.24 -8.50 -1.94
CA TRP A 96 -0.48 -8.96 -0.58
C TRP A 96 0.17 -8.06 0.48
N ASN A 97 1.49 -7.86 0.39
CA ASN A 97 2.28 -6.91 1.19
C ASN A 97 3.59 -6.61 0.45
N MET A 98 4.41 -5.71 0.99
CA MET A 98 5.63 -5.30 0.31
C MET A 98 6.78 -6.31 0.35
N ASP A 99 6.65 -7.43 1.08
CA ASP A 99 7.59 -8.57 1.06
C ASP A 99 7.18 -9.68 0.06
N HIS A 100 6.01 -9.55 -0.59
CA HIS A 100 5.55 -10.46 -1.65
C HIS A 100 5.53 -9.69 -2.97
N LEU A 101 6.73 -9.46 -3.51
CA LEU A 101 6.91 -8.73 -4.75
C LEU A 101 6.46 -9.58 -5.94
N HIS A 102 5.85 -8.93 -6.92
CA HIS A 102 5.69 -9.53 -8.24
C HIS A 102 6.97 -9.34 -9.04
N TYR A 103 7.44 -10.39 -9.71
CA TYR A 103 8.71 -10.38 -10.45
C TYR A 103 8.67 -11.30 -11.67
N GLY A 104 9.49 -10.98 -12.68
CA GLY A 104 9.63 -11.81 -13.86
C GLY A 104 10.24 -13.18 -13.53
N GLY A 105 9.62 -14.25 -14.02
CA GLY A 105 10.04 -15.62 -13.73
C GLY A 105 9.49 -16.20 -12.41
N GLN A 106 8.57 -15.49 -11.75
CA GLN A 106 7.79 -16.05 -10.65
C GLN A 106 6.96 -17.26 -11.14
N PRO A 107 6.89 -18.36 -10.38
CA PRO A 107 5.99 -19.47 -10.72
C PRO A 107 4.54 -18.98 -10.84
N ILE A 108 3.86 -19.34 -11.92
CA ILE A 108 2.51 -18.84 -12.22
C ILE A 108 1.50 -19.25 -11.13
N GLU A 109 1.68 -20.41 -10.52
CA GLU A 109 0.84 -20.89 -9.43
C GLU A 109 1.01 -20.04 -8.16
N GLU A 110 2.23 -19.59 -7.87
CA GLU A 110 2.52 -18.73 -6.74
C GLU A 110 1.93 -17.33 -6.95
N GLU A 111 2.13 -16.77 -8.15
CA GLU A 111 1.53 -15.49 -8.53
C GLU A 111 0.00 -15.54 -8.45
N ALA A 112 -0.62 -16.57 -9.02
CA ALA A 112 -2.08 -16.74 -9.01
C ALA A 112 -2.64 -16.84 -7.59
N GLU A 113 -1.96 -17.54 -6.68
CA GLU A 113 -2.37 -17.62 -5.28
C GLU A 113 -2.24 -16.26 -4.57
N LEU A 114 -1.16 -15.51 -4.83
CA LEU A 114 -0.99 -14.16 -4.28
C LEU A 114 -2.06 -13.19 -4.78
N VAL A 115 -2.39 -13.26 -6.07
CA VAL A 115 -3.49 -12.47 -6.66
C VAL A 115 -4.80 -12.84 -5.99
N LYS A 116 -5.14 -14.14 -5.96
CA LYS A 116 -6.39 -14.64 -5.36
C LYS A 116 -6.53 -14.26 -3.88
N ARG A 117 -5.43 -14.28 -3.12
CA ARG A 117 -5.41 -13.86 -1.72
C ARG A 117 -5.63 -12.35 -1.55
N SER A 118 -5.35 -11.56 -2.58
CA SER A 118 -5.33 -10.09 -2.51
C SER A 118 -6.60 -9.41 -3.06
N VAL A 119 -7.59 -10.17 -3.54
CA VAL A 119 -8.84 -9.66 -4.12
C VAL A 119 -10.09 -10.24 -3.47
#